data_AF-A0A964AM95-F1
#
_entry.id   AF-A0A964AM95-F1
#
_cell.length_a   1.000
_cell.length_b   1.000
_cell.length_c   1.000
_cell.angle_alpha   90.00
_cell.angle_beta   90.00
_cell.angle_gamma   90.00
#
_symmetry.space_group_name_H-M   'P 1'
#
loop_
_entity.id
_entity.type
_entity.pdbx_description
1 polymer ?
#
loop_
_entity_poly.entity_id
_entity_poly.type
_entity_poly.pdbx_seq_one_letter_code
_entity_poly.pdbx_strand_id
1 'polypeptide(L)'
;MIGGLALAATLAARAEAPEPCPETAAVYLERLRGEGERENYECLAAKDGAQPLLIEALTDADPEDEGARRLGRGLALWRMARLDAEVPAEESRVYLPADRRLLSDAVRARKGRATVSPDHLLVFEQMDWYKPVPTYTDGRLSDVDQANIAMIDSPPKPPPPPAPSAADAMPSADGPMLPPPNANPAARGCSLGCASGNGAGTWMAALALLGLVRRKTNAVRY
;
A
#
# COMPACT_ATOMS: atom_id res chain seq x y z
N MET A 1 -58.32 32.14 14.21
CA MET A 1 -58.39 30.66 14.14
C MET A 1 -58.09 30.28 12.70
N ILE A 2 -57.44 29.13 12.45
CA ILE A 2 -56.65 28.78 11.23
C ILE A 2 -55.25 29.38 11.36
N GLY A 3 -54.14 28.66 11.31
CA GLY A 3 -53.86 27.24 11.11
C GLY A 3 -52.35 27.15 10.98
N GLY A 4 -51.71 26.28 11.76
CA GLY A 4 -50.24 26.19 11.82
C GLY A 4 -49.82 24.88 12.45
N LEU A 5 -50.36 23.78 11.92
CA LEU A 5 -50.05 22.42 12.35
C LEU A 5 -48.88 21.90 11.50
N ALA A 6 -47.76 21.71 12.20
CA ALA A 6 -46.86 20.57 12.13
C ALA A 6 -46.43 20.05 10.74
N LEU A 7 -45.24 20.43 10.30
CA LEU A 7 -44.38 19.58 9.46
C LEU A 7 -42.93 19.68 9.95
N ALA A 8 -42.65 19.08 11.11
CA ALA A 8 -41.30 18.69 11.49
C ALA A 8 -41.17 17.20 11.16
N ALA A 9 -40.99 16.89 9.87
CA ALA A 9 -40.74 15.53 9.42
C ALA A 9 -39.34 15.10 9.86
N THR A 10 -39.35 14.04 10.66
CA THR A 10 -38.23 13.44 11.36
C THR A 10 -37.22 12.83 10.38
N LEU A 11 -36.16 13.56 10.04
CA LEU A 11 -34.95 12.99 9.41
C LEU A 11 -34.10 12.33 10.51
N ALA A 12 -34.64 11.28 11.14
CA ALA A 12 -33.81 10.31 11.82
C ALA A 12 -33.22 9.42 10.73
N ALA A 13 -32.07 9.83 10.19
CA ALA A 13 -31.25 8.94 9.39
C ALA A 13 -30.98 7.70 10.25
N ARG A 14 -31.63 6.59 9.89
CA ARG A 14 -31.44 5.30 10.52
C ARG A 14 -29.98 4.96 10.23
N ALA A 15 -29.12 5.10 11.24
CA ALA A 15 -27.78 4.54 11.18
C ALA A 15 -27.97 3.04 10.92
N GLU A 16 -27.79 2.64 9.67
CA GLU A 16 -27.80 1.25 9.28
C GLU A 16 -26.71 0.56 10.12
N ALA A 17 -27.05 -0.56 10.74
CA ALA A 17 -26.08 -1.26 11.57
C ALA A 17 -24.85 -1.56 10.69
N PRO A 18 -23.62 -1.42 11.22
CA PRO A 18 -22.42 -1.68 10.43
C PRO A 18 -22.54 -3.07 9.81
N GLU A 19 -22.38 -3.16 8.49
CA GLU A 19 -22.43 -4.45 7.82
C GLU A 19 -21.39 -5.39 8.45
N PRO A 20 -21.73 -6.67 8.64
CA PRO A 20 -20.77 -7.63 9.15
C PRO A 20 -19.57 -7.69 8.21
N CYS A 21 -18.36 -7.77 8.79
CA CYS A 21 -17.15 -7.89 8.00
C CYS A 21 -17.25 -9.10 7.04
N PRO A 22 -16.88 -8.94 5.76
CA PRO A 22 -16.97 -10.04 4.80
C PRO A 22 -16.19 -11.27 5.27
N GLU A 23 -16.72 -12.45 4.99
CA GLU A 23 -16.17 -13.69 5.52
C GLU A 23 -14.77 -13.98 4.97
N THR A 24 -14.55 -13.72 3.67
CA THR A 24 -13.29 -14.04 3.00
C THR A 24 -12.37 -12.82 2.86
N ALA A 25 -11.07 -13.06 3.01
CA ALA A 25 -10.07 -12.03 2.87
C ALA A 25 -9.85 -11.58 1.41
N ALA A 26 -10.17 -12.40 0.42
CA ALA A 26 -10.10 -12.00 -0.99
C ALA A 26 -11.09 -10.86 -1.30
N VAL A 27 -12.34 -10.98 -0.83
CA VAL A 27 -13.36 -9.93 -0.99
C VAL A 27 -12.91 -8.64 -0.30
N TYR A 28 -12.24 -8.77 0.84
CA TYR A 28 -11.69 -7.63 1.56
C TYR A 28 -10.67 -6.86 0.71
N LEU A 29 -9.68 -7.57 0.17
CA LEU A 29 -8.58 -6.94 -0.56
C LEU A 29 -9.08 -6.22 -1.82
N GLU A 30 -10.04 -6.80 -2.52
CA GLU A 30 -10.65 -6.15 -3.70
C GLU A 30 -11.43 -4.88 -3.33
N ARG A 31 -12.24 -4.92 -2.26
CA ARG A 31 -12.94 -3.71 -1.77
C ARG A 31 -11.96 -2.62 -1.32
N LEU A 32 -10.91 -3.00 -0.60
CA LEU A 32 -9.89 -2.07 -0.15
C LEU A 32 -9.17 -1.44 -1.34
N ARG A 33 -8.83 -2.23 -2.36
CA ARG A 33 -8.18 -1.77 -3.58
C ARG A 33 -9.07 -0.77 -4.35
N GLY A 34 -10.37 -1.03 -4.45
CA GLY A 34 -11.30 -0.23 -5.24
C GLY A 34 -11.81 1.03 -4.55
N GLU A 35 -12.25 0.93 -3.29
CA GLU A 35 -13.12 1.94 -2.68
C GLU A 35 -12.42 2.73 -1.56
N GLY A 36 -11.53 2.08 -0.78
CA GLY A 36 -10.85 2.71 0.35
C GLY A 36 -11.81 3.19 1.45
N GLU A 37 -12.92 2.49 1.67
CA GLU A 37 -13.86 2.85 2.74
C GLU A 37 -13.30 2.49 4.12
N ARG A 38 -13.60 3.32 5.12
CA ARG A 38 -13.09 3.19 6.49
C ARG A 38 -13.45 1.86 7.12
N GLU A 39 -14.69 1.43 6.91
CA GLU A 39 -15.26 0.19 7.45
C GLU A 39 -14.47 -1.03 6.96
N ASN A 40 -13.91 -0.97 5.74
CA ASN A 40 -12.99 -1.98 5.28
C ASN A 40 -11.72 -1.97 6.16
N TYR A 41 -11.02 -0.85 6.28
CA TYR A 41 -9.80 -0.78 7.09
C TYR A 41 -9.98 -1.31 8.52
N GLU A 42 -11.11 -0.98 9.16
CA GLU A 42 -11.48 -1.47 10.50
C GLU A 42 -11.67 -2.99 10.53
N CYS A 43 -12.44 -3.54 9.58
CA CYS A 43 -12.62 -4.98 9.44
C CYS A 43 -11.31 -5.74 9.24
N LEU A 44 -10.37 -5.18 8.48
CA LEU A 44 -9.06 -5.78 8.27
C LEU A 44 -8.22 -5.79 9.53
N ALA A 45 -8.15 -4.65 10.22
CA ALA A 45 -7.35 -4.50 11.42
C ALA A 45 -7.79 -5.51 12.49
N ALA A 46 -9.07 -5.88 12.53
CA ALA A 46 -9.61 -6.89 13.43
C ALA A 46 -9.21 -8.34 13.09
N LYS A 47 -8.82 -8.66 11.84
CA LYS A 47 -8.49 -10.05 11.45
C LYS A 47 -7.01 -10.37 11.60
N ASP A 48 -6.67 -11.36 12.43
CA ASP A 48 -5.28 -11.78 12.66
C ASP A 48 -4.59 -12.34 11.41
N GLY A 49 -5.31 -13.08 10.56
CA GLY A 49 -4.76 -13.67 9.33
C GLY A 49 -4.63 -12.73 8.13
N ALA A 50 -4.90 -11.43 8.30
CA ALA A 50 -4.87 -10.46 7.21
C ALA A 50 -3.46 -10.12 6.72
N GLN A 51 -2.49 -10.12 7.63
CA GLN A 51 -1.12 -9.69 7.37
C GLN A 51 -0.45 -10.41 6.19
N PRO A 52 -0.35 -11.76 6.13
CA PRO A 52 0.33 -12.43 5.03
C PRO A 52 -0.31 -12.11 3.68
N LEU A 53 -1.63 -11.95 3.63
CA LEU A 53 -2.36 -11.65 2.41
C LEU A 53 -2.11 -10.22 1.91
N LEU A 54 -1.93 -9.27 2.82
CA LEU A 54 -1.57 -7.89 2.48
C LEU A 54 -0.12 -7.80 1.99
N ILE A 55 0.80 -8.53 2.62
CA ILE A 55 2.20 -8.59 2.21
C ILE A 55 2.30 -9.20 0.81
N GLU A 56 1.62 -10.33 0.56
CA GLU A 56 1.53 -10.96 -0.75
C GLU A 56 0.99 -9.98 -1.80
N ALA A 57 -0.15 -9.34 -1.52
CA ALA A 57 -0.78 -8.39 -2.44
C ALA A 57 0.08 -7.15 -2.74
N LEU A 58 0.95 -6.74 -1.82
CA LEU A 58 1.83 -5.58 -1.98
C LEU A 58 3.17 -5.92 -2.64
N THR A 59 3.62 -7.18 -2.55
CA THR A 59 4.94 -7.58 -3.06
C THR A 59 5.04 -7.40 -4.58
N ASP A 60 3.95 -7.69 -5.30
CA ASP A 60 3.90 -7.60 -6.76
C ASP A 60 3.22 -6.33 -7.27
N ALA A 61 2.74 -5.47 -6.37
CA ALA A 61 2.00 -4.28 -6.75
C ALA A 61 2.92 -3.11 -7.13
N ASP A 62 2.48 -2.32 -8.13
CA ASP A 62 3.11 -1.04 -8.44
C ASP A 62 2.87 -0.05 -7.29
N PRO A 63 3.90 0.48 -6.61
CA PRO A 63 3.72 1.44 -5.51
C PRO A 63 3.07 2.76 -5.95
N GLU A 64 3.06 3.08 -7.24
CA GLU A 64 2.35 4.25 -7.78
C GLU A 64 0.85 4.00 -8.01
N ASP A 65 0.42 2.73 -8.02
CA ASP A 65 -0.99 2.37 -8.11
C ASP A 65 -1.77 2.81 -6.86
N GLU A 66 -2.95 3.38 -7.08
CA GLU A 66 -3.77 3.87 -5.98
C GLU A 66 -4.31 2.72 -5.11
N GLY A 67 -4.61 1.58 -5.73
CA GLY A 67 -4.99 0.37 -5.04
C GLY A 67 -3.88 -0.16 -4.13
N ALA A 68 -2.64 -0.18 -4.61
CA ALA A 68 -1.47 -0.53 -3.81
C ALA A 68 -1.29 0.42 -2.61
N ARG A 69 -1.51 1.73 -2.80
CA ARG A 69 -1.48 2.70 -1.69
C ARG A 69 -2.52 2.40 -0.61
N ARG A 70 -3.76 2.05 -1.01
CA ARG A 70 -4.82 1.67 -0.06
C ARG A 70 -4.48 0.38 0.67
N LEU A 71 -3.93 -0.62 -0.04
CA LEU A 71 -3.45 -1.86 0.57
C LEU A 71 -2.32 -1.60 1.58
N GLY A 72 -1.36 -0.74 1.23
CA GLY A 72 -0.26 -0.32 2.11
C GLY A 72 -0.78 0.36 3.38
N ARG A 73 -1.75 1.27 3.23
CA ARG A 73 -2.46 1.90 4.35
C ARG A 73 -3.16 0.87 5.23
N GLY A 74 -3.81 -0.13 4.62
CA GLY A 74 -4.46 -1.23 5.34
C GLY A 74 -3.49 -2.05 6.17
N LEU A 75 -2.33 -2.41 5.62
CA LEU A 75 -1.29 -3.11 6.36
C LEU A 75 -0.74 -2.27 7.53
N ALA A 76 -0.56 -0.96 7.32
CA ALA A 76 -0.13 -0.05 8.38
C ALA A 76 -1.14 0.03 9.53
N LEU A 77 -2.44 0.15 9.24
CA LEU A 77 -3.48 0.17 10.27
C LEU A 77 -3.60 -1.18 10.99
N TRP A 78 -3.48 -2.29 10.26
CA TRP A 78 -3.43 -3.63 10.85
C TRP A 78 -2.26 -3.78 11.84
N ARG A 79 -1.07 -3.30 11.44
CA ARG A 79 0.13 -3.35 12.29
C ARG A 79 0.00 -2.42 13.49
N MET A 80 -0.63 -1.26 13.34
CA MET A 80 -0.80 -0.29 14.42
C MET A 80 -1.52 -0.88 15.65
N ALA A 81 -2.47 -1.79 15.42
CA ALA A 81 -3.16 -2.53 16.48
C ALA A 81 -2.27 -3.56 17.20
N ARG A 82 -1.10 -3.90 16.64
CA ARG A 82 -0.21 -5.00 17.07
C ARG A 82 1.25 -4.56 17.26
N LEU A 83 1.47 -3.30 17.62
CA LEU A 83 2.82 -2.74 17.84
C LEU A 83 3.57 -3.30 19.07
N ASP A 84 2.90 -4.09 19.91
CA ASP A 84 3.55 -4.78 21.04
C ASP A 84 4.33 -6.03 20.60
N ALA A 85 4.17 -6.46 19.35
CA ALA A 85 4.94 -7.55 18.74
C ALA A 85 6.03 -7.00 17.82
N GLU A 86 7.12 -7.74 17.68
CA GLU A 86 8.19 -7.39 16.74
C GLU A 86 7.67 -7.34 15.29
N VAL A 87 8.11 -6.34 14.55
CA VAL A 87 7.84 -6.21 13.11
C VAL A 87 8.79 -7.12 12.35
N PRO A 88 8.29 -8.10 11.56
CA PRO A 88 9.15 -8.96 10.78
C PRO A 88 9.79 -8.20 9.62
N ALA A 89 11.03 -8.59 9.28
CA ALA A 89 11.80 -8.00 8.20
C ALA A 89 11.12 -8.05 6.82
N GLU A 90 10.28 -9.06 6.58
CA GLU A 90 9.54 -9.19 5.33
C GLU A 90 8.45 -8.11 5.19
N GLU A 91 7.71 -7.88 6.26
CA GLU A 91 6.66 -6.86 6.29
C GLU A 91 7.23 -5.45 6.23
N SER A 92 8.32 -5.18 6.95
CA SER A 92 8.89 -3.83 6.98
C SER A 92 9.37 -3.34 5.61
N ARG A 93 9.71 -4.28 4.72
CA ARG A 93 10.10 -3.98 3.34
C ARG A 93 8.94 -3.46 2.49
N VAL A 94 7.71 -3.98 2.70
CA VAL A 94 6.56 -3.65 1.84
C VAL A 94 5.84 -2.36 2.24
N TYR A 95 6.15 -1.78 3.41
CA TYR A 95 5.57 -0.49 3.78
C TYR A 95 6.00 0.63 2.83
N LEU A 96 5.03 1.46 2.45
CA LEU A 96 5.28 2.70 1.71
C LEU A 96 5.95 3.74 2.62
N PRO A 97 6.71 4.71 2.06
CA PRO A 97 7.40 5.72 2.87
C PRO A 97 6.50 6.51 3.83
N ALA A 98 5.28 6.86 3.40
CA ALA A 98 4.32 7.57 4.24
C ALA A 98 3.82 6.70 5.41
N ASP A 99 3.64 5.40 5.15
CA ASP A 99 3.16 4.44 6.14
C ASP A 99 4.23 4.10 7.18
N ARG A 100 5.50 4.00 6.77
CA ARG A 100 6.63 3.86 7.71
C ARG A 100 6.66 5.00 8.70
N ARG A 101 6.52 6.24 8.22
CA ARG A 101 6.49 7.43 9.08
C ARG A 101 5.30 7.40 10.04
N LEU A 102 4.11 7.00 9.57
CA LEU A 102 2.94 6.84 10.43
C LEU A 102 3.18 5.80 11.53
N LEU A 103 3.70 4.62 11.17
CA LEU A 103 3.94 3.53 12.11
C LEU A 103 5.00 3.88 13.15
N SER A 104 6.13 4.46 12.72
CA SER A 104 7.18 4.93 13.62
C SER A 104 6.68 6.02 14.58
N ASP A 105 5.81 6.92 14.12
CA ASP A 105 5.14 7.88 15.01
C ASP A 105 4.13 7.18 15.93
N ALA A 106 3.41 6.16 15.45
CA ALA A 106 2.41 5.42 16.24
C ALA A 106 3.05 4.67 17.41
N VAL A 107 4.22 4.04 17.22
CA VAL A 107 4.98 3.39 18.31
C VAL A 107 5.27 4.40 19.43
N ARG A 108 5.76 5.59 19.08
CA ARG A 108 6.05 6.65 20.05
C ARG A 108 4.77 7.22 20.67
N ALA A 109 3.71 7.39 19.87
CA ALA A 109 2.42 7.90 20.29
C ALA A 109 1.74 7.00 21.33
N ARG A 110 1.84 5.67 21.18
CA ARG A 110 1.39 4.69 22.18
C ARG A 110 2.07 4.84 23.54
N LYS A 111 3.28 5.42 23.59
CA LYS A 111 4.00 5.73 24.84
C LYS A 111 3.75 7.16 25.35
N GLY A 112 2.87 7.90 24.70
CA GLY A 112 2.45 9.24 25.09
C GLY A 112 3.14 10.37 24.33
N ARG A 113 3.89 10.11 23.26
CA ARG A 113 4.44 11.20 22.43
C ARG A 113 3.31 11.90 21.68
N ALA A 114 3.18 13.22 21.85
CA ALA A 114 2.33 14.02 20.98
C ALA A 114 2.90 14.01 19.55
N THR A 115 2.06 13.70 18.56
CA THR A 115 2.50 13.77 17.17
C THR A 115 2.58 15.21 16.69
N VAL A 116 3.58 15.51 15.86
CA VAL A 116 3.75 16.82 15.21
C VAL A 116 3.07 16.88 13.85
N SER A 117 2.73 15.73 13.28
CA SER A 117 2.10 15.62 11.97
C SER A 117 0.58 15.78 12.11
N PRO A 118 -0.05 16.80 11.51
CA PRO A 118 -1.50 16.97 11.56
C PRO A 118 -2.24 15.76 10.99
N ASP A 119 -1.72 15.15 9.92
CA ASP A 119 -2.35 13.98 9.29
C ASP A 119 -2.31 12.75 10.20
N HIS A 120 -1.21 12.56 10.94
CA HIS A 120 -1.12 11.45 11.90
C HIS A 120 -2.00 11.71 13.12
N LEU A 121 -2.15 12.98 13.52
CA LEU A 121 -3.03 13.35 14.63
C LEU A 121 -4.48 12.95 14.33
N LEU A 122 -4.96 13.21 13.11
CA LEU A 122 -6.31 12.81 12.68
C LEU A 122 -6.53 11.30 12.81
N VAL A 123 -5.51 10.48 12.52
CA VAL A 123 -5.60 9.02 12.69
C VAL A 123 -5.56 8.66 14.17
N PHE A 124 -4.62 9.20 14.94
CA PHE A 124 -4.41 8.83 16.33
C PHE A 124 -5.54 9.27 17.26
N GLU A 125 -6.19 10.41 16.99
CA GLU A 125 -7.35 10.88 17.76
C GLU A 125 -8.56 9.94 17.68
N GLN A 126 -8.62 9.09 16.65
CA GLN A 126 -9.65 8.07 16.52
C GLN A 126 -9.34 6.79 17.34
N MET A 127 -8.15 6.70 17.92
CA MET A 127 -7.69 5.51 18.63
C MET A 127 -7.78 5.70 20.14
N ASP A 128 -8.49 4.81 20.83
CA ASP A 128 -8.70 4.88 22.29
C ASP A 128 -7.40 4.86 23.12
N TRP A 129 -6.31 4.34 22.55
CA TRP A 129 -5.01 4.26 23.21
C TRP A 129 -4.19 5.55 23.11
N TYR A 130 -4.54 6.51 22.24
CA TYR A 130 -3.74 7.72 22.06
C TYR A 130 -4.00 8.73 23.18
N LYS A 131 -3.03 8.84 24.10
CA LYS A 131 -3.09 9.73 25.27
C LYS A 131 -1.78 10.48 25.40
N PRO A 132 -1.63 11.66 24.76
CA PRO A 132 -0.37 12.41 24.81
C PRO A 132 -0.02 12.82 26.25
N VAL A 133 1.26 12.66 26.60
CA VAL A 133 1.82 12.99 27.92
C VAL A 133 2.77 14.17 27.74
N PRO A 134 2.52 15.32 28.37
CA PRO A 134 3.36 16.52 28.20
C PRO A 134 4.84 16.32 28.60
N THR A 135 5.11 15.37 29.49
CA THR A 135 6.45 15.02 29.99
C THR A 135 7.04 13.78 29.31
N TYR A 136 6.57 13.46 28.10
CA TYR A 136 7.10 12.34 27.32
C TYR A 136 8.59 12.50 27.04
N THR A 137 9.33 11.40 27.14
CA THR A 137 10.71 11.26 26.67
C THR A 137 10.89 9.88 26.04
N ASP A 138 11.87 9.73 25.14
CA ASP A 138 12.15 8.44 24.48
C ASP A 138 12.65 7.35 25.45
N GLY A 139 13.00 7.70 26.70
CA GLY A 139 13.28 6.73 27.76
C GLY A 139 12.08 5.87 28.17
N ARG A 140 10.88 6.16 27.66
CA ARG A 140 9.67 5.34 27.83
C ARG A 140 9.53 4.22 26.80
N LEU A 141 10.35 4.21 25.74
CA LEU A 141 10.34 3.18 24.72
C LEU A 141 10.98 1.91 25.28
N SER A 142 10.28 0.78 25.19
CA SER A 142 10.84 -0.54 25.48
C SER A 142 11.81 -0.99 24.38
N ASP A 143 12.55 -2.08 24.64
CA ASP A 143 13.45 -2.67 23.65
C ASP A 143 12.70 -3.07 22.37
N VAL A 144 11.48 -3.62 22.50
CA VAL A 144 10.62 -3.99 21.36
C VAL A 144 10.20 -2.74 20.57
N ASP A 145 9.87 -1.64 21.24
CA ASP A 145 9.50 -0.38 20.57
C ASP A 145 10.69 0.17 19.75
N GLN A 146 11.88 0.16 20.33
CA GLN A 146 13.10 0.62 19.67
C GLN A 146 13.46 -0.27 18.47
N ALA A 147 13.37 -1.59 18.64
CA ALA A 147 13.58 -2.55 17.55
C ALA A 147 12.58 -2.35 16.41
N ASN A 148 11.29 -2.14 16.74
CA ASN A 148 10.25 -1.87 15.76
C ASN A 148 10.50 -0.58 14.98
N ILE A 149 10.82 0.52 15.67
CA ILE A 149 11.17 1.79 15.02
C ILE A 149 12.34 1.61 14.06
N ALA A 150 13.41 0.94 14.51
CA ALA A 150 14.58 0.68 13.66
C ALA A 150 14.22 -0.17 12.43
N MET A 151 13.43 -1.23 12.62
CA MET A 151 12.98 -2.11 11.55
C MET A 151 12.08 -1.39 10.53
N ILE A 152 11.18 -0.52 10.99
CA ILE A 152 10.26 0.26 10.15
C ILE A 152 11.01 1.35 9.38
N ASP A 153 11.88 2.12 10.05
CA ASP A 153 12.59 3.25 9.45
C ASP A 153 13.67 2.78 8.46
N SER A 154 14.31 1.65 8.72
CA SER A 154 15.41 1.11 7.92
C SER A 154 15.27 -0.40 7.73
N PRO A 155 14.30 -0.85 6.91
CA PRO A 155 14.09 -2.27 6.70
C PRO A 155 15.31 -2.92 6.04
N PRO A 156 15.68 -4.14 6.48
CA PRO A 156 16.81 -4.84 5.91
C PRO A 156 16.53 -5.20 4.43
N LYS A 157 17.57 -5.14 3.60
CA LYS A 157 17.50 -5.58 2.20
C LYS A 157 17.00 -7.04 2.15
N PRO A 158 16.16 -7.43 1.16
CA PRO A 158 15.85 -8.84 0.96
C PRO A 158 17.14 -9.65 0.83
N PRO A 159 17.19 -10.88 1.40
CA PRO A 159 18.31 -11.76 1.16
C PRO A 159 18.45 -11.95 -0.35
N PRO A 160 19.69 -12.07 -0.87
CA PRO A 160 19.87 -12.43 -2.27
C PRO A 160 19.11 -13.74 -2.53
N PRO A 161 18.50 -13.91 -3.72
CA PRO A 161 17.89 -15.19 -4.06
C PRO A 161 18.94 -16.29 -3.84
N PRO A 162 18.54 -17.47 -3.37
CA PRO A 162 19.48 -18.58 -3.24
C PRO A 162 20.18 -18.74 -4.59
N ALA A 163 21.51 -18.84 -4.56
CA ALA A 163 22.26 -19.12 -5.78
C ALA A 163 21.63 -20.34 -6.44
N PRO A 164 21.41 -20.35 -7.78
CA PRO A 164 20.86 -21.51 -8.45
C PRO A 164 21.68 -22.72 -8.01
N SER A 165 21.01 -23.76 -7.52
CA SER A 165 21.72 -24.96 -7.11
C SER A 165 22.52 -25.43 -8.33
N ALA A 166 23.72 -25.96 -8.13
CA ALA A 166 24.50 -26.56 -9.23
C ALA A 166 23.69 -27.64 -9.98
N ALA A 167 22.65 -28.20 -9.34
CA ALA A 167 21.69 -29.10 -9.95
C ALA A 167 20.74 -28.42 -10.98
N ASP A 168 20.31 -27.17 -10.73
CA ASP A 168 19.44 -26.41 -11.66
C ASP A 168 20.23 -25.83 -12.85
N ALA A 169 21.55 -25.70 -12.70
CA ALA A 169 22.46 -25.24 -13.75
C ALA A 169 22.93 -26.37 -14.69
N MET A 170 22.58 -27.63 -14.40
CA MET A 170 22.83 -28.71 -15.36
C MET A 170 21.82 -28.57 -16.51
N PRO A 171 22.27 -28.34 -17.76
CA PRO A 171 21.37 -28.39 -18.88
C PRO A 171 20.74 -29.79 -18.91
N SER A 172 19.41 -29.86 -18.86
CA SER A 172 18.70 -31.12 -19.08
C SER A 172 19.28 -31.78 -20.33
N ALA A 173 19.78 -33.01 -20.18
CA ALA A 173 20.42 -33.76 -21.27
C ALA A 173 19.45 -34.06 -22.44
N ASP A 174 18.16 -33.77 -22.27
CA ASP A 174 17.11 -33.80 -23.29
C ASP A 174 17.11 -32.54 -24.17
N GLY A 175 18.28 -32.00 -24.47
CA GLY A 175 18.43 -31.04 -25.55
C GLY A 175 17.99 -31.70 -26.87
N PRO A 176 17.24 -31.00 -27.74
CA PRO A 176 16.85 -31.55 -29.04
C PRO A 176 18.10 -31.97 -29.79
N MET A 177 18.17 -33.26 -30.12
CA MET A 177 19.21 -33.82 -30.97
C MET A 177 19.25 -32.98 -32.24
N LEU A 178 20.34 -32.21 -32.43
CA LEU A 178 20.55 -31.42 -33.63
C LEU A 178 20.36 -32.36 -34.84
N PRO A 179 19.45 -32.06 -35.78
CA PRO A 179 19.38 -32.83 -37.00
C PRO A 179 20.75 -32.75 -37.70
N PRO A 180 21.20 -33.83 -38.36
CA PRO A 180 22.48 -33.85 -39.03
C PRO A 180 22.57 -32.69 -40.05
N PRO A 181 23.76 -32.12 -40.25
CA PRO A 181 23.97 -31.05 -41.22
C PRO A 181 23.71 -31.60 -42.63
N ASN A 182 22.47 -31.46 -43.12
CA ASN A 182 22.17 -31.68 -44.52
C ASN A 182 22.70 -30.49 -45.31
N ALA A 183 23.82 -30.74 -45.99
CA ALA A 183 24.34 -29.90 -47.05
C ALA A 183 23.25 -29.66 -48.10
N ASN A 184 22.81 -28.42 -48.23
CA ASN A 184 22.20 -27.96 -49.47
C ASN A 184 22.48 -26.46 -49.70
N PRO A 185 23.50 -26.11 -50.49
CA PRO A 185 23.74 -24.75 -50.91
C PRO A 185 22.99 -24.49 -52.22
N ALA A 186 21.76 -24.01 -52.15
CA ALA A 186 21.12 -23.44 -53.34
C ALA A 186 19.93 -22.52 -52.99
N ALA A 187 20.24 -21.23 -52.98
CA ALA A 187 19.55 -20.22 -53.79
C ALA A 187 18.24 -19.60 -53.29
N ARG A 188 18.23 -18.26 -53.47
CA ARG A 188 17.10 -17.32 -53.64
C ARG A 188 16.45 -16.88 -52.32
N GLY A 189 16.35 -15.60 -52.00
CA GLY A 189 16.62 -14.37 -52.73
C GLY A 189 16.22 -13.18 -51.86
N CYS A 190 16.82 -12.03 -52.14
CA CYS A 190 16.55 -10.75 -51.49
C CYS A 190 15.12 -10.26 -51.72
N SER A 191 14.51 -9.67 -50.69
CA SER A 191 13.62 -8.49 -50.82
C SER A 191 13.49 -7.86 -49.43
N LEU A 192 14.25 -6.81 -49.13
CA LEU A 192 13.78 -5.42 -49.23
C LEU A 192 12.53 -5.17 -48.37
N GLY A 193 12.72 -4.52 -47.23
CA GLY A 193 11.64 -4.10 -46.34
C GLY A 193 12.12 -3.24 -45.18
N CYS A 194 12.87 -2.17 -45.47
CA CYS A 194 13.16 -1.10 -44.53
C CYS A 194 11.86 -0.43 -44.08
N ALA A 195 11.65 -0.25 -42.78
CA ALA A 195 10.75 0.77 -42.25
C ALA A 195 11.38 1.37 -40.98
N SER A 196 12.24 2.35 -41.21
CA SER A 196 12.80 3.24 -40.20
C SER A 196 11.74 4.30 -39.89
N GLY A 197 11.13 4.23 -38.70
CA GLY A 197 10.17 5.21 -38.21
C GLY A 197 10.86 6.23 -37.31
N ASN A 198 11.44 7.27 -37.91
CA ASN A 198 11.92 8.46 -37.20
C ASN A 198 10.73 9.29 -36.71
N GLY A 199 10.35 9.13 -35.45
CA GLY A 199 9.42 10.01 -34.75
C GLY A 199 10.13 11.22 -34.16
N ALA A 200 10.55 12.17 -35.01
CA ALA A 200 11.01 13.48 -34.57
C ALA A 200 9.80 14.32 -34.12
N GLY A 201 9.43 14.19 -32.85
CA GLY A 201 8.40 14.99 -32.19
C GLY A 201 8.94 16.35 -31.77
N THR A 202 8.39 17.37 -32.39
CA THR A 202 8.60 18.81 -32.24
C THR A 202 8.48 19.27 -30.78
N TRP A 203 9.60 19.63 -30.15
CA TRP A 203 9.60 20.42 -28.91
C TRP A 203 9.49 21.91 -29.28
N MET A 204 8.26 22.40 -29.46
CA MET A 204 7.97 23.83 -29.44
C MET A 204 7.54 24.22 -28.04
N ALA A 205 8.35 25.09 -27.45
CA ALA A 205 8.05 25.82 -26.24
C ALA A 205 6.77 26.64 -26.37
N ALA A 206 5.94 26.64 -25.31
CA ALA A 206 5.00 27.71 -25.03
C ALA A 206 4.98 27.96 -23.52
N LEU A 207 5.66 29.05 -23.15
CA LEU A 207 5.59 29.68 -21.85
C LEU A 207 4.26 30.42 -21.68
N ALA A 208 3.78 30.36 -20.43
CA ALA A 208 2.90 31.31 -19.75
C ALA A 208 1.44 31.42 -20.20
N LEU A 209 0.52 31.13 -19.25
CA LEU A 209 -0.39 32.14 -18.71
C LEU A 209 -1.02 31.65 -17.39
N LEU A 210 -1.03 32.57 -16.43
CA LEU A 210 -1.74 32.50 -15.15
C LEU A 210 -3.23 32.17 -15.33
N GLY A 211 -3.73 31.26 -14.51
CA GLY A 211 -5.15 30.99 -14.34
C GLY A 211 -5.43 30.39 -12.97
N LEU A 212 -5.64 31.25 -11.98
CA LEU A 212 -6.45 30.92 -10.80
C LEU A 212 -7.76 30.28 -11.28
N VAL A 213 -8.19 29.15 -10.71
CA VAL A 213 -9.57 28.88 -10.27
C VAL A 213 -9.68 27.51 -9.58
N ARG A 214 -10.19 27.60 -8.35
CA ARG A 214 -10.91 26.61 -7.52
C ARG A 214 -10.31 25.22 -7.30
N ARG A 215 -9.81 25.05 -6.07
CA ARG A 215 -9.86 23.80 -5.31
C ARG A 215 -11.27 23.19 -5.42
N LYS A 216 -11.37 22.07 -6.13
CA LYS A 216 -12.43 21.09 -5.84
C LYS A 216 -12.11 20.51 -4.48
N THR A 217 -13.06 20.63 -3.56
CA THR A 217 -13.14 19.82 -2.36
C THR A 217 -13.15 18.36 -2.80
N ASN A 218 -12.03 17.67 -2.62
CA ASN A 218 -12.03 16.22 -2.65
C ASN A 218 -12.80 15.77 -1.41
N ALA A 219 -13.90 15.05 -1.64
CA ALA A 219 -14.43 14.16 -0.64
C ALA A 219 -13.28 13.24 -0.25
N VAL A 220 -12.95 13.21 1.04
CA VAL A 220 -11.92 12.35 1.60
C VAL A 220 -12.42 10.91 1.44
N ARG A 221 -11.92 10.22 0.41
CA ARG A 221 -11.80 8.76 0.42
C ARG A 221 -10.50 8.44 1.15
N TYR A 222 -10.59 7.56 2.15
CA TYR A 222 -9.50 7.22 3.06
C TYR A 222 -8.41 6.38 2.38
#